data_AF-A0AAW9KRA0-F1
#
_entry.id   AF-A0AAW9KRA0-F1
#
_cell.length_a   1.000
_cell.length_b   1.000
_cell.length_c   1.000
_cell.angle_alpha   90.00
_cell.angle_beta   90.00
_cell.angle_gamma   90.00
#
_symmetry.space_group_name_H-M   'P 1'
#
loop_
_entity.id
_entity.type
_entity.pdbx_description
1 polymer ?
#
loop_
_entity_poly.entity_id
_entity_poly.type
_entity_poly.pdbx_seq_one_letter_code
_entity_poly.pdbx_strand_id
1 'polypeptide(L)'
;DFMKLGRPRLAFLVNGGNMDPMVNHYTVSKRRREKDLYTAGGKMGARPDRATIVYCNKIKEAYKNIDIVIGGLEASLRRLAHYDYWDNNVRNSMLIDSGADLLIYGMSEKQIVEVANALNDGFEAKYIRHINGTTYTID
;
A
#
# COMPACT_ATOMS: atom_id res chain seq x y z
N ASP A 1 -7.39 14.52 7.45
CA ASP A 1 -6.50 13.63 8.22
C ASP A 1 -5.08 13.52 7.66
N PHE A 2 -4.89 13.22 6.37
CA PHE A 2 -3.54 13.05 5.79
C PHE A 2 -2.60 14.26 5.93
N MET A 3 -3.11 15.47 6.14
CA MET A 3 -2.30 16.68 6.36
C MET A 3 -1.98 16.97 7.83
N LYS A 4 -2.55 16.22 8.80
CA LYS A 4 -2.43 16.54 10.24
C LYS A 4 -0.98 16.54 10.76
N LEU A 5 -0.14 15.66 10.22
CA LEU A 5 1.28 15.55 10.61
C LEU A 5 2.22 16.35 9.69
N GLY A 6 1.67 17.07 8.71
CA GLY A 6 2.46 17.77 7.70
C GLY A 6 3.14 16.84 6.69
N ARG A 7 4.05 17.42 5.91
CA ARG A 7 4.82 16.71 4.87
C ARG A 7 5.90 15.85 5.52
N PRO A 8 5.98 14.53 5.24
CA PRO A 8 7.02 13.69 5.79
C PRO A 8 8.39 14.06 5.23
N ARG A 9 9.43 13.84 6.04
CA ARG A 9 10.83 14.11 5.66
C ARG A 9 11.35 13.14 4.60
N LEU A 10 10.95 11.87 4.66
CA LEU A 10 11.43 10.81 3.76
C LEU A 10 10.34 10.39 2.76
N ALA A 11 9.28 9.74 3.23
CA ALA A 11 8.18 9.26 2.39
C ALA A 11 6.92 9.05 3.22
N PHE A 12 5.78 8.90 2.55
CA PHE A 12 4.63 8.24 3.14
C PHE A 12 4.81 6.72 3.08
N LEU A 13 4.69 6.05 4.22
CA LEU A 13 4.66 4.58 4.30
C LEU A 13 3.22 4.12 4.43
N VAL A 14 2.73 3.37 3.44
CA VAL A 14 1.31 3.01 3.34
C VAL A 14 1.12 1.49 3.35
N ASN A 15 0.15 1.03 4.13
CA ASN A 15 -0.26 -0.36 4.19
C ASN A 15 -1.78 -0.40 4.44
N GLY A 16 -2.47 -1.38 3.84
CA GLY A 16 -3.88 -1.65 4.07
C GLY A 16 -4.23 -2.11 5.48
N GLY A 17 -3.27 -2.44 6.34
CA GLY A 17 -3.46 -2.89 7.72
C GLY A 17 -3.05 -4.36 7.91
N ASN A 18 -3.46 -4.95 9.03
CA ASN A 18 -3.04 -6.31 9.42
C ASN A 18 -3.59 -7.42 8.50
N MET A 19 -4.70 -7.15 7.81
CA MET A 19 -5.31 -8.08 6.86
C MET A 19 -5.86 -7.30 5.67
N ASP A 20 -5.95 -7.96 4.52
CA ASP A 20 -6.61 -7.41 3.34
C ASP A 20 -8.03 -6.91 3.66
N PRO A 21 -8.37 -5.66 3.32
CA PRO A 21 -9.66 -5.08 3.66
C PRO A 21 -10.83 -5.80 2.98
N MET A 22 -10.65 -6.31 1.76
CA MET A 22 -11.73 -7.03 1.06
C MET A 22 -12.05 -8.35 1.77
N VAL A 23 -11.03 -9.10 2.18
CA VAL A 23 -11.21 -10.36 2.94
C VAL A 23 -11.89 -10.10 4.29
N ASN A 24 -11.61 -8.96 4.91
CA ASN A 24 -12.14 -8.62 6.21
C ASN A 24 -13.53 -7.98 6.17
N HIS A 25 -13.89 -7.30 5.07
CA HIS A 25 -15.21 -6.71 4.89
C HIS A 25 -16.20 -7.69 4.26
N TYR A 26 -15.75 -8.74 3.57
CA TYR A 26 -16.63 -9.67 2.86
C TYR A 26 -16.35 -11.14 3.20
N THR A 27 -17.37 -11.98 3.04
CA THR A 27 -17.24 -13.44 3.04
C THR A 27 -16.70 -13.93 1.69
N VAL A 28 -16.31 -15.20 1.63
CA VAL A 28 -15.95 -15.88 0.37
C VAL A 28 -17.09 -15.90 -0.66
N SER A 29 -18.33 -15.68 -0.24
CA SER A 29 -19.51 -15.56 -1.12
C SER A 29 -19.87 -14.09 -1.42
N LYS A 30 -18.92 -13.17 -1.21
CA LYS A 30 -19.06 -11.71 -1.43
C LYS A 30 -20.15 -11.03 -0.58
N ARG A 31 -20.62 -11.67 0.50
CA ARG A 31 -21.55 -11.03 1.44
C ARG A 31 -20.78 -10.13 2.40
N ARG A 32 -21.27 -8.91 2.64
CA ARG A 32 -20.65 -7.99 3.59
C ARG A 32 -20.75 -8.54 5.01
N ARG A 33 -19.63 -8.50 5.75
CA ARG A 33 -19.56 -8.85 7.17
C ARG A 33 -20.08 -7.69 8.01
N GLU A 34 -20.56 -8.00 9.22
CA GLU A 34 -21.07 -6.98 10.15
C GLU A 34 -19.95 -6.21 10.86
N LYS A 35 -18.79 -6.84 11.06
CA LYS A 35 -17.66 -6.32 11.85
C LYS A 35 -16.35 -6.44 11.09
N ASP A 36 -15.49 -5.44 11.24
CA ASP A 36 -14.09 -5.48 10.82
C ASP A 36 -13.26 -5.86 12.07
N LEU A 37 -12.79 -7.10 12.16
CA LEU A 37 -12.11 -7.62 13.35
C LEU A 37 -10.73 -6.99 13.63
N TYR A 38 -10.18 -6.28 12.66
CA TYR A 38 -8.86 -5.64 12.73
C TYR A 38 -8.96 -4.12 12.94
N THR A 39 -10.18 -3.62 13.10
CA THR A 39 -10.47 -2.24 13.47
C THR A 39 -10.82 -2.18 14.95
N ALA A 40 -10.40 -1.12 15.63
CA ALA A 40 -10.71 -0.90 17.04
C ALA A 40 -12.22 -1.07 17.32
N GLY A 41 -12.55 -1.96 18.25
CA GLY A 41 -13.93 -2.27 18.64
C GLY A 41 -14.75 -3.03 17.60
N GLY A 42 -14.13 -3.58 16.55
CA GLY A 42 -14.85 -4.30 15.49
C GLY A 42 -15.58 -3.39 14.50
N LYS A 43 -15.32 -2.08 14.55
CA LYS A 43 -16.12 -1.07 13.83
C LYS A 43 -15.96 -1.19 12.32
N MET A 44 -17.06 -1.45 11.62
CA MET A 44 -17.10 -1.46 10.16
C MET A 44 -16.96 -0.04 9.58
N GLY A 45 -16.32 0.07 8.42
CA GLY A 45 -16.25 1.32 7.64
C GLY A 45 -15.19 2.33 8.10
N ALA A 46 -14.34 2.00 9.08
CA ALA A 46 -13.22 2.86 9.47
C ALA A 46 -12.04 2.79 8.49
N ARG A 47 -11.96 1.70 7.72
CA ARG A 47 -10.99 1.48 6.65
C ARG A 47 -11.77 1.24 5.34
N PRO A 48 -11.36 1.84 4.22
CA PRO A 48 -12.03 1.59 2.95
C PRO A 48 -11.64 0.23 2.36
N ASP A 49 -12.45 -0.26 1.43
CA ASP A 49 -12.04 -1.31 0.50
C ASP A 49 -10.83 -0.86 -0.31
N ARG A 50 -9.93 -1.79 -0.65
CA ARG A 50 -8.67 -1.49 -1.36
C ARG A 50 -7.85 -0.37 -0.69
N ALA A 51 -7.70 -0.47 0.63
CA ALA A 51 -7.22 0.61 1.48
C ALA A 51 -5.90 1.22 1.01
N THR A 52 -4.93 0.40 0.61
CA THR A 52 -3.64 0.88 0.08
C THR A 52 -3.86 1.84 -1.11
N ILE A 53 -4.68 1.48 -2.09
CA ILE A 53 -4.98 2.32 -3.27
C ILE A 53 -5.64 3.63 -2.84
N VAL A 54 -6.69 3.54 -2.01
CA VAL A 54 -7.45 4.72 -1.56
C VAL A 54 -6.54 5.69 -0.80
N TYR A 55 -5.68 5.18 0.08
CA TYR A 55 -4.76 6.00 0.86
C TYR A 55 -3.69 6.66 -0.01
N CYS A 56 -3.09 5.93 -0.95
CA CYS A 56 -2.13 6.51 -1.90
C CYS A 56 -2.77 7.64 -2.72
N ASN A 57 -3.99 7.44 -3.24
CA ASN A 57 -4.71 8.48 -3.98
C ASN A 57 -4.97 9.72 -3.12
N LYS A 58 -5.41 9.54 -1.88
CA LYS A 58 -5.62 10.67 -0.94
C LYS A 58 -4.34 11.40 -0.57
N ILE A 59 -3.22 10.68 -0.45
CA ILE A 59 -1.91 11.29 -0.23
C ILE A 59 -1.52 12.13 -1.44
N LYS A 60 -1.67 11.63 -2.67
CA LYS A 60 -1.36 12.39 -3.90
C LYS A 60 -2.24 13.63 -4.08
N GLU A 61 -3.52 13.55 -3.71
CA GLU A 61 -4.42 14.71 -3.69
C GLU A 61 -3.92 15.80 -2.73
N ALA A 62 -3.41 15.41 -1.55
CA ALA A 62 -2.90 16.33 -0.53
C ALA A 62 -1.46 16.82 -0.79
N TYR A 63 -0.62 15.97 -1.40
CA TYR A 63 0.80 16.16 -1.60
C TYR A 63 1.19 15.66 -2.99
N LYS A 64 1.36 16.58 -3.95
CA LYS A 64 1.59 16.22 -5.36
C LYS A 64 2.91 15.50 -5.60
N ASN A 65 4.02 16.12 -5.18
CA ASN A 65 5.36 15.59 -5.39
C ASN A 65 5.89 15.06 -4.07
N ILE A 66 5.55 13.83 -3.70
CA ILE A 66 6.03 13.17 -2.48
C ILE A 66 6.25 11.68 -2.76
N ASP A 67 7.31 11.11 -2.20
CA ASP A 67 7.54 9.68 -2.28
C ASP A 67 6.49 8.92 -1.46
N ILE A 68 5.91 7.89 -2.09
CA ILE A 68 4.98 6.96 -1.48
C ILE A 68 5.55 5.55 -1.60
N VAL A 69 5.81 4.93 -0.46
CA VAL A 69 6.27 3.54 -0.38
C VAL A 69 5.16 2.68 0.21
N ILE A 70 4.76 1.63 -0.51
CA ILE A 70 3.70 0.71 -0.08
C ILE A 70 4.27 -0.62 0.40
N GLY A 71 3.55 -1.29 1.30
CA GLY A 71 3.92 -2.61 1.77
C GLY A 71 2.78 -3.32 2.49
N GLY A 72 3.12 -4.42 3.17
CA GLY A 72 2.15 -5.26 3.87
C GLY A 72 1.49 -6.31 3.00
N LEU A 73 0.57 -7.08 3.59
CA LEU A 73 -0.07 -8.21 2.94
C LEU A 73 -0.84 -7.81 1.67
N GLU A 74 -1.61 -6.72 1.75
CA GLU A 74 -2.44 -6.26 0.63
C GLU A 74 -1.57 -5.97 -0.62
N ALA A 75 -0.45 -5.26 -0.44
CA ALA A 75 0.45 -4.89 -1.51
C ALA A 75 1.36 -6.05 -1.96
N SER A 76 1.99 -6.74 -1.00
CA SER A 76 2.97 -7.81 -1.27
C SER A 76 2.40 -8.93 -2.14
N LEU A 77 1.15 -9.34 -1.88
CA LEU A 77 0.48 -10.40 -2.63
C LEU A 77 0.07 -9.97 -4.04
N ARG A 78 0.02 -8.66 -4.30
CA ARG A 78 -0.42 -8.04 -5.56
C ARG A 78 0.69 -7.23 -6.24
N ARG A 79 1.95 -7.55 -5.94
CA ARG A 79 3.13 -6.85 -6.48
C ARG A 79 3.31 -7.02 -7.99
N LEU A 80 2.72 -8.06 -8.57
CA LEU A 80 2.62 -8.27 -10.02
C LEU A 80 1.15 -8.26 -10.45
N ALA A 81 0.93 -8.29 -11.77
CA ALA A 81 -0.39 -8.57 -12.32
C ALA A 81 -0.95 -9.87 -11.69
N HIS A 82 -2.22 -9.83 -11.29
CA HIS A 82 -2.83 -10.92 -10.54
C HIS A 82 -4.31 -11.06 -10.89
N TYR A 83 -4.82 -12.27 -10.76
CA TYR A 83 -6.26 -12.49 -10.82
C TYR A 83 -6.92 -11.96 -9.55
N ASP A 84 -7.88 -11.07 -9.74
CA ASP A 84 -8.65 -10.51 -8.65
C ASP A 84 -10.02 -11.19 -8.55
N TYR A 85 -10.24 -11.88 -7.43
CA TYR A 85 -11.47 -12.60 -7.15
C TYR A 85 -12.70 -11.69 -7.04
N TRP A 86 -12.53 -10.47 -6.52
CA TRP A 86 -13.62 -9.56 -6.24
C TRP A 86 -14.22 -9.02 -7.54
N ASP A 87 -13.35 -8.60 -8.46
CA ASP A 87 -13.71 -8.04 -9.76
C ASP A 87 -13.78 -9.09 -10.88
N ASN A 88 -13.40 -10.34 -10.59
CA ASN A 88 -13.40 -11.46 -11.54
C ASN A 88 -12.61 -11.14 -12.83
N ASN A 89 -11.45 -10.51 -12.67
CA ASN A 89 -10.61 -10.06 -13.77
C ASN A 89 -9.12 -10.06 -13.38
N VAL A 90 -8.23 -10.08 -14.37
CA VAL A 90 -6.81 -9.80 -14.14
C VAL A 90 -6.65 -8.30 -13.92
N ARG A 91 -6.08 -7.92 -12.77
CA ARG A 91 -5.70 -6.54 -12.46
C ARG A 91 -4.19 -6.36 -12.61
N ASN A 92 -3.78 -5.11 -12.80
CA ASN A 92 -2.38 -4.72 -12.82
C ASN A 92 -1.73 -4.96 -11.44
N SER A 93 -0.42 -4.72 -11.37
CA SER A 93 0.26 -4.63 -10.08
C SER A 93 -0.37 -3.54 -9.21
N MET A 94 -0.42 -3.79 -7.90
CA MET A 94 -0.79 -2.80 -6.89
C MET A 94 0.05 -1.53 -7.01
N LEU A 95 1.32 -1.65 -7.44
CA LEU A 95 2.19 -0.49 -7.62
C LEU A 95 1.64 0.45 -8.70
N ILE A 96 1.10 -0.11 -9.79
CA ILE A 96 0.45 0.65 -10.87
C ILE A 96 -0.89 1.22 -10.40
N ASP A 97 -1.75 0.38 -9.83
CA ASP A 97 -3.11 0.77 -9.45
C ASP A 97 -3.15 1.83 -8.33
N SER A 98 -2.20 1.79 -7.39
CA SER A 98 -2.04 2.82 -6.33
C SER A 98 -1.23 4.04 -6.78
N GLY A 99 -0.44 3.86 -7.83
CA GLY A 99 0.57 4.81 -8.30
C GLY A 99 1.64 5.14 -7.24
N ALA A 100 1.88 4.28 -6.25
CA ALA A 100 3.02 4.44 -5.37
C ALA A 100 4.35 4.32 -6.15
N ASP A 101 5.44 4.82 -5.56
CA ASP A 101 6.74 4.90 -6.21
C ASP A 101 7.58 3.63 -6.00
N LEU A 102 7.38 2.96 -4.88
CA LEU A 102 8.09 1.73 -4.52
C LEU A 102 7.18 0.80 -3.70
N LEU A 103 7.27 -0.50 -3.94
CA LEU A 103 6.61 -1.52 -3.12
C LEU A 103 7.67 -2.38 -2.44
N ILE A 104 7.55 -2.59 -1.13
CA ILE A 104 8.39 -3.53 -0.37
C ILE A 104 7.55 -4.75 -0.01
N TYR A 105 8.07 -5.96 -0.27
CA TYR A 105 7.33 -7.21 -0.07
C TYR A 105 8.07 -8.22 0.83
N GLY A 106 7.28 -9.06 1.49
CA GLY A 106 7.78 -10.10 2.40
C GLY A 106 8.15 -9.55 3.77
N MET A 107 9.04 -10.27 4.47
CA MET A 107 9.61 -9.81 5.75
C MET A 107 10.56 -8.64 5.45
N SER A 108 10.08 -7.43 5.73
CA SER A 108 10.59 -6.17 5.18
C SER A 108 11.36 -5.34 6.19
N GLU A 109 11.73 -5.91 7.35
CA GLU A 109 12.37 -5.20 8.46
C GLU A 109 13.75 -4.64 8.09
N LYS A 110 14.48 -5.30 7.20
CA LYS A 110 15.79 -4.85 6.71
C LYS A 110 15.65 -3.90 5.52
N GLN A 111 14.79 -4.27 4.58
CA GLN A 111 14.53 -3.56 3.34
C GLN A 111 14.02 -2.14 3.61
N ILE A 112 13.14 -1.96 4.60
CA ILE A 112 12.63 -0.62 4.94
C ILE A 112 13.73 0.30 5.48
N VAL A 113 14.72 -0.25 6.20
CA VAL A 113 15.87 0.51 6.70
C VAL A 113 16.78 0.92 5.54
N GLU A 114 17.05 0.00 4.62
CA GLU A 114 17.84 0.30 3.42
C GLU A 114 17.14 1.34 2.54
N VAL A 115 15.82 1.23 2.35
CA VAL A 115 15.03 2.22 1.60
C VAL A 115 15.06 3.58 2.30
N ALA A 116 14.92 3.61 3.64
CA ALA A 116 14.99 4.86 4.40
C ALA A 116 16.37 5.53 4.28
N ASN A 117 17.46 4.75 4.26
CA ASN A 117 18.80 5.28 4.03
C ASN A 117 18.94 5.86 2.62
N ALA A 118 18.49 5.14 1.58
CA ALA A 118 18.54 5.65 0.21
C ALA A 118 17.73 6.94 0.04
N LEU A 119 16.52 7.03 0.61
CA LEU A 119 15.73 8.27 0.64
C LEU A 119 16.46 9.39 1.39
N ASN A 120 17.13 9.06 2.50
CA ASN A 120 17.90 10.03 3.28
C ASN A 120 19.12 10.56 2.52
N ASP A 121 19.70 9.74 1.65
CA ASP A 121 20.81 10.10 0.76
C ASP A 121 20.35 10.86 -0.50
N GLY A 122 19.04 11.12 -0.62
CA GLY A 122 18.46 11.95 -1.67
C GLY A 122 17.96 11.20 -2.89
N PHE A 123 17.88 9.87 -2.86
CA PHE A 123 17.20 9.13 -3.92
C PHE A 123 15.68 9.37 -3.87
N GLU A 124 15.05 9.55 -5.03
CA GLU A 124 13.59 9.40 -5.16
C GLU A 124 13.24 7.90 -5.10
N ALA A 125 12.12 7.56 -4.46
CA ALA A 125 11.72 6.18 -4.20
C ALA A 125 11.63 5.34 -5.49
N LYS A 126 11.10 5.92 -6.57
CA LYS A 126 10.96 5.28 -7.89
C LYS A 126 12.30 4.85 -8.53
N TYR A 127 13.42 5.41 -8.08
CA TYR A 127 14.76 5.09 -8.59
C TYR A 127 15.53 4.11 -7.69
N ILE A 128 14.95 3.67 -6.58
CA ILE A 128 15.55 2.67 -5.69
C ILE A 128 15.36 1.28 -6.31
N ARG A 129 16.35 0.84 -7.08
CA ARG A 129 16.30 -0.44 -7.84
C ARG A 129 17.24 -1.53 -7.32
N HIS A 130 18.15 -1.18 -6.41
CA HIS A 130 19.23 -2.06 -5.95
C HIS A 130 18.91 -2.83 -4.67
N ILE A 131 17.78 -2.54 -4.02
CA ILE A 131 17.38 -3.17 -2.75
C ILE A 131 16.52 -4.41 -3.06
N ASN A 132 16.98 -5.57 -2.62
CA ASN A 132 16.25 -6.82 -2.76
C ASN A 132 14.94 -6.79 -1.95
N GLY A 133 13.91 -7.49 -2.43
CA GLY A 133 12.59 -7.46 -1.77
C GLY A 133 11.79 -6.20 -2.06
N THR A 134 12.15 -5.46 -3.11
CA THR A 134 11.38 -4.32 -3.62
C THR A 134 10.84 -4.58 -5.02
N THR A 135 9.77 -3.88 -5.38
CA THR A 135 9.19 -3.83 -6.72
C THR A 135 9.09 -2.38 -7.12
N TYR A 136 9.55 -2.09 -8.33
CA TYR A 136 9.58 -0.75 -8.93
C TYR A 136 9.04 -0.83 -10.36
N THR A 137 8.59 0.30 -10.90
CA THR A 137 8.19 0.41 -12.30
C THR A 137 9.41 0.66 -13.19
N ILE A 138 9.37 0.15 -14.41
CA ILE A 138 10.30 0.50 -15.49
C ILE A 138 9.53 1.34 -16.50
N ASP A 139 10.20 2.36 -17.04
CA ASP A 139 9.70 3.18 -18.13
C ASP A 139 9.94 2.49 -19.49
#